data_AF-A0A6A5H763-F1
#
_entry.id   AF-A0A6A5H763-F1
#
_cell.length_a   1.000
_cell.length_b   1.000
_cell.length_c   1.000
_cell.angle_alpha   90.00
_cell.angle_beta   90.00
_cell.angle_gamma   90.00
#
_symmetry.space_group_name_H-M   'P 1'
#
loop_
_entity.id
_entity.type
_entity.pdbx_description
1 polymer ?
#
loop_
_entity_poly.entity_id
_entity_poly.type
_entity_poly.pdbx_seq_one_letter_code
_entity_poly.pdbx_strand_id
1 'polypeptide(L)'
;MGSPSDEDDSDLDELVSLRPTPKRKRLLLPEKVNESSSLSFKLQKRCRDGQVSARSEDKKNRICEIVKQMGKAENNCATDIAINATQSDQLKDFQSRLKSNIDFFLEKFNSTHNFRERHEKKGFEKQILPNKAEFETFFRLAIGGEAPGKLAMQMRFCAVQCDTIRRSAASAVFFLAFLKKRELENTDVVTPVADSEGFITKQIEELSAKPIHMKAEIIVSFYQWYELLEPARASPLKLLSCNYVEARARRKENTTMITVIRGLLHFLSSVNVIEMSSFKSPTAESKLIWHSVRQASRLGTRVKGGTINQKICSLSSE
;
A
#
# COMPACT_ATOMS: atom_id res chain seq x y z
N MET A 1 -45.55 -52.64 11.70
CA MET A 1 -46.14 -51.82 12.77
C MET A 1 -45.13 -50.73 13.10
N GLY A 2 -45.35 -49.44 12.94
CA GLY A 2 -46.44 -48.67 12.38
C GLY A 2 -45.87 -47.28 12.06
N SER A 3 -46.14 -46.78 10.85
CA SER A 3 -46.35 -45.34 10.61
C SER A 3 -47.80 -45.04 11.05
N PRO A 4 -48.25 -43.79 11.32
CA PRO A 4 -47.98 -42.53 10.59
C PRO A 4 -47.77 -41.37 11.59
N SER A 5 -47.81 -40.05 11.34
CA SER A 5 -48.47 -39.13 10.39
C SER A 5 -47.96 -37.72 10.80
N ASP A 6 -47.65 -36.80 9.87
CA ASP A 6 -48.49 -35.64 9.47
C ASP A 6 -48.66 -34.62 10.63
N GLU A 7 -48.59 -33.30 10.51
CA GLU A 7 -48.85 -32.37 9.41
C GLU A 7 -48.55 -30.94 9.95
N ASP A 8 -48.67 -29.96 9.05
CA ASP A 8 -48.93 -28.52 9.25
C ASP A 8 -47.76 -27.58 9.64
N ASP A 9 -47.34 -26.68 8.75
CA ASP A 9 -48.02 -25.49 8.18
C ASP A 9 -48.31 -24.39 9.21
N SER A 10 -47.56 -23.30 9.11
CA SER A 10 -48.13 -21.94 9.16
C SER A 10 -47.08 -20.91 8.71
N ASP A 11 -47.34 -20.36 7.52
CA ASP A 11 -47.04 -18.99 7.13
C ASP A 11 -47.57 -17.97 8.16
N LEU A 12 -47.31 -16.67 7.88
CA LEU A 12 -47.74 -15.42 8.55
C LEU A 12 -46.58 -14.75 9.31
N ASP A 13 -46.27 -13.47 9.18
CA ASP A 13 -46.76 -12.44 8.28
C ASP A 13 -45.81 -11.24 8.37
N GLU A 14 -45.62 -10.62 7.22
CA GLU A 14 -45.62 -9.17 6.99
C GLU A 14 -45.57 -8.22 8.22
N LEU A 15 -44.46 -7.49 8.38
CA LEU A 15 -44.49 -6.14 8.95
C LEU A 15 -43.56 -5.20 8.18
N VAL A 16 -44.11 -4.70 7.08
CA VAL A 16 -43.74 -3.42 6.47
C VAL A 16 -44.14 -2.30 7.45
N SER A 17 -43.17 -1.51 7.92
CA SER A 17 -43.47 -0.20 8.51
C SER A 17 -42.43 0.84 8.12
N LEU A 18 -42.79 1.55 7.06
CA LEU A 18 -42.75 3.00 6.85
C LEU A 18 -41.64 3.84 7.54
N ARG A 19 -40.90 4.52 6.65
CA ARG A 19 -39.86 5.55 6.83
C ARG A 19 -40.23 6.68 7.82
N PRO A 20 -39.23 7.46 8.25
CA PRO A 20 -39.03 8.73 7.54
C PRO A 20 -37.57 9.01 7.15
N THR A 21 -37.39 9.37 5.88
CA THR A 21 -36.20 10.02 5.33
C THR A 21 -35.97 11.39 5.99
N PRO A 22 -34.74 11.71 6.46
CA PRO A 22 -34.41 13.08 6.84
C PRO A 22 -34.24 13.93 5.57
N LYS A 23 -35.02 15.00 5.52
CA LYS A 23 -35.02 16.04 4.49
C LYS A 23 -33.61 16.59 4.27
N ARG A 24 -33.19 16.64 3.00
CA ARG A 24 -32.07 17.47 2.52
C ARG A 24 -32.21 18.89 3.07
N LYS A 25 -31.34 19.29 3.99
CA LYS A 25 -31.06 20.71 4.22
C LYS A 25 -30.24 21.19 3.01
N ARG A 26 -30.88 22.03 2.19
CA ARG A 26 -30.26 22.82 1.14
C ARG A 26 -29.31 23.80 1.85
N LEU A 27 -28.02 23.48 1.89
CA LEU A 27 -26.99 24.47 2.22
C LEU A 27 -27.02 25.50 1.09
N LEU A 28 -27.46 26.71 1.43
CA LEU A 28 -27.27 27.90 0.63
C LEU A 28 -25.74 28.09 0.50
N LEU A 29 -25.20 27.77 -0.66
CA LEU A 29 -23.89 28.23 -1.06
C LEU A 29 -23.95 29.76 -1.21
N PRO A 30 -22.91 30.51 -0.80
CA PRO A 30 -22.84 31.93 -1.06
C PRO A 30 -22.89 32.15 -2.57
N GLU A 31 -23.71 33.10 -3.02
CA GLU A 31 -23.64 33.66 -4.36
C GLU A 31 -22.24 34.22 -4.59
N LYS A 32 -21.33 33.39 -5.11
CA LYS A 32 -20.19 33.89 -5.85
C LYS A 32 -20.74 34.43 -7.15
N VAL A 33 -20.92 35.76 -7.16
CA VAL A 33 -21.12 36.55 -8.36
C VAL A 33 -20.15 36.06 -9.42
N ASN A 34 -20.72 35.47 -10.46
CA ASN A 34 -19.99 34.82 -11.54
C ASN A 34 -19.31 35.95 -12.35
N GLU A 35 -18.06 36.29 -12.06
CA GLU A 35 -17.32 37.37 -12.75
C GLU A 35 -17.24 37.13 -14.28
N SER A 36 -17.36 35.87 -14.72
CA SER A 36 -17.51 35.47 -16.12
C SER A 36 -18.79 36.00 -16.79
N SER A 37 -19.87 36.21 -16.03
CA SER A 37 -21.14 36.78 -16.52
C SER A 37 -21.07 38.29 -16.72
N SER A 38 -20.24 38.99 -15.94
CA SER A 38 -20.01 40.44 -16.06
C SER A 38 -19.19 40.78 -17.31
N LEU A 39 -18.22 39.95 -17.67
CA LEU A 39 -17.37 40.15 -18.85
C LEU A 39 -18.06 39.78 -20.16
N SER A 40 -18.84 38.70 -20.20
CA SER A 40 -19.62 38.35 -21.40
C SER A 40 -20.66 39.42 -21.73
N PHE A 41 -21.27 40.03 -20.70
CA PHE A 41 -22.19 41.15 -20.84
C PHE A 41 -21.48 42.43 -21.35
N LYS A 42 -20.26 42.70 -20.87
CA LYS A 42 -19.42 43.82 -21.37
C LYS A 42 -18.98 43.62 -22.83
N LEU A 43 -18.65 42.39 -23.23
CA LEU A 43 -18.31 42.03 -24.61
C LEU A 43 -19.53 42.13 -25.54
N GLN A 44 -20.69 41.63 -25.13
CA GLN A 44 -21.95 41.79 -25.88
C GLN A 44 -22.33 43.27 -26.04
N LYS A 45 -22.15 44.08 -24.99
CA LYS A 45 -22.40 45.53 -25.04
C LYS A 45 -21.45 46.23 -26.02
N ARG A 46 -20.14 45.95 -25.98
CA ARG A 46 -19.17 46.48 -26.95
C ARG A 46 -19.45 46.05 -28.40
N CYS A 47 -19.94 44.83 -28.59
CA CYS A 47 -20.34 44.34 -29.91
C CYS A 47 -21.56 45.10 -30.45
N ARG A 48 -22.56 45.36 -29.59
CA ARG A 48 -23.75 46.14 -29.92
C ARG A 48 -23.42 47.61 -30.21
N ASP A 49 -22.55 48.22 -29.42
CA ASP A 49 -22.13 49.61 -29.60
C ASP A 49 -21.29 49.80 -30.88
N GLY A 50 -20.44 48.83 -31.24
CA GLY A 50 -19.67 48.83 -32.50
C GLY A 50 -20.53 48.67 -33.76
N GLN A 51 -21.66 47.97 -33.67
CA GLN A 51 -22.61 47.81 -34.77
C GLN A 51 -23.41 49.08 -35.09
N VAL A 52 -23.59 49.97 -34.11
CA VAL A 52 -24.32 51.25 -34.28
C VAL A 52 -23.45 52.32 -34.97
N SER A 53 -22.12 52.21 -34.91
CA SER A 53 -21.19 53.21 -35.45
C SER A 53 -20.63 52.89 -36.85
N ALA A 54 -20.83 51.68 -37.39
CA ALA A 54 -20.24 51.26 -38.67
C ALA A 54 -21.21 51.46 -39.86
N ARG A 55 -20.83 52.31 -40.82
CA ARG A 55 -21.65 52.64 -42.02
C ARG A 55 -21.63 51.60 -43.15
N SER A 56 -20.88 50.48 -43.04
CA SER A 56 -20.96 49.39 -44.01
C SER A 56 -21.06 48.01 -43.34
N GLU A 57 -21.85 47.13 -43.94
CA GLU A 57 -22.18 45.78 -43.45
C GLU A 57 -20.92 44.91 -43.26
N ASP A 58 -19.91 45.07 -44.13
CA ASP A 58 -18.63 44.36 -44.04
C ASP A 58 -17.82 44.67 -42.78
N LYS A 59 -17.87 45.92 -42.29
CA LYS A 59 -17.20 46.30 -41.04
C LYS A 59 -17.90 45.70 -39.82
N LYS A 60 -19.23 45.58 -39.85
CA LYS A 60 -20.01 44.95 -38.76
C LYS A 60 -19.70 43.45 -38.67
N ASN A 61 -19.62 42.78 -39.81
CA ASN A 61 -19.29 41.35 -39.87
C ASN A 61 -17.87 41.07 -39.36
N ARG A 62 -16.87 41.87 -39.74
CA ARG A 62 -15.49 41.74 -39.22
C ARG A 62 -15.38 41.95 -37.72
N ILE A 63 -16.07 42.95 -37.16
CA ILE A 63 -16.05 43.19 -35.70
C ILE A 63 -16.71 42.02 -34.95
N CYS A 64 -17.81 41.47 -35.48
CA CYS A 64 -18.45 40.29 -34.90
C CYS A 64 -17.58 39.04 -34.94
N GLU A 65 -16.82 38.82 -36.03
CA GLU A 65 -15.86 37.72 -36.12
C GLU A 65 -14.70 37.87 -35.14
N ILE A 66 -14.14 39.08 -35.01
CA ILE A 66 -13.06 39.36 -34.05
C ILE A 66 -13.54 39.11 -32.62
N VAL A 67 -14.74 39.59 -32.25
CA VAL A 67 -15.31 39.34 -30.91
C VAL A 67 -15.60 37.85 -30.68
N LYS A 68 -16.08 37.12 -31.70
CA LYS A 68 -16.25 35.66 -31.61
C LYS A 68 -14.92 34.92 -31.48
N GLN A 69 -13.85 35.38 -32.14
CA GLN A 69 -12.52 34.80 -32.02
C GLN A 69 -11.88 35.09 -30.66
N MET A 70 -12.02 36.31 -30.12
CA MET A 70 -11.55 36.65 -28.77
C MET A 70 -12.29 35.85 -27.70
N GLY A 71 -13.62 35.70 -27.81
CA GLY A 71 -14.39 34.86 -26.88
C GLY A 71 -14.01 33.37 -26.92
N LYS A 72 -13.59 32.85 -28.09
CA LYS A 72 -13.03 31.49 -28.21
C LYS A 72 -11.62 31.39 -27.60
N ALA A 73 -10.77 32.39 -27.80
CA ALA A 73 -9.43 32.44 -27.24
C ALA A 73 -9.43 32.56 -25.71
N GLU A 74 -10.34 33.37 -25.14
CA GLU A 74 -10.50 33.53 -23.69
C GLU A 74 -11.08 32.27 -23.04
N ASN A 75 -12.05 31.61 -23.69
CA ASN A 75 -12.57 30.33 -23.19
C ASN A 75 -11.48 29.25 -23.21
N ASN A 76 -10.67 29.17 -24.27
CA ASN A 76 -9.55 28.23 -24.31
C ASN A 76 -8.52 28.54 -23.21
N CYS A 77 -8.17 29.81 -23.00
CA CYS A 77 -7.25 30.24 -21.95
C CYS A 77 -7.76 29.94 -20.53
N ALA A 78 -9.04 30.18 -20.25
CA ALA A 78 -9.65 29.84 -18.97
C ALA A 78 -9.74 28.32 -18.74
N THR A 79 -9.95 27.55 -19.81
CA THR A 79 -9.96 26.08 -19.75
C THR A 79 -8.55 25.54 -19.52
N ASP A 80 -7.54 26.11 -20.18
CA ASP A 80 -6.13 25.75 -19.98
C ASP A 80 -5.64 26.11 -18.58
N ILE A 81 -6.03 27.28 -18.04
CA ILE A 81 -5.73 27.68 -16.65
C ILE A 81 -6.43 26.75 -15.65
N ALA A 82 -7.69 26.39 -15.88
CA ALA A 82 -8.43 25.46 -15.01
C ALA A 82 -7.84 24.04 -15.07
N ILE A 83 -7.44 23.55 -16.24
CA ILE A 83 -6.77 22.26 -16.42
C ILE A 83 -5.40 22.28 -15.73
N ASN A 84 -4.61 23.33 -15.92
CA ASN A 84 -3.30 23.47 -15.28
C ASN A 84 -3.40 23.62 -13.75
N ALA A 85 -4.41 24.34 -13.24
CA ALA A 85 -4.69 24.44 -11.81
C ALA A 85 -5.14 23.09 -11.23
N THR A 86 -6.02 22.37 -11.93
CA THR A 86 -6.48 21.04 -11.50
C THR A 86 -5.35 20.02 -11.52
N GLN A 87 -4.45 20.08 -12.52
CA GLN A 87 -3.23 19.27 -12.57
C GLN A 87 -2.25 19.64 -11.44
N SER A 88 -2.11 20.92 -11.11
CA SER A 88 -1.29 21.38 -9.98
C SER A 88 -1.81 20.88 -8.64
N ASP A 89 -3.12 20.92 -8.43
CA ASP A 89 -3.74 20.46 -7.17
C ASP A 89 -3.71 18.93 -7.05
N GLN A 90 -3.94 18.19 -8.13
CA GLN A 90 -3.77 16.73 -8.14
C GLN A 90 -2.33 16.30 -7.85
N LEU A 91 -1.34 17.06 -8.35
CA LEU A 91 0.07 16.79 -8.09
C LEU A 91 0.42 17.06 -6.61
N LYS A 92 -0.08 18.16 -6.03
CA LYS A 92 0.10 18.48 -4.61
C LYS A 92 -0.54 17.43 -3.70
N ASP A 93 -1.76 17.01 -4.02
CA ASP A 93 -2.46 15.95 -3.29
C ASP A 93 -1.69 14.63 -3.34
N PHE A 94 -1.17 14.28 -4.53
CA PHE A 94 -0.33 13.10 -4.70
C PHE A 94 0.96 13.17 -3.85
N GLN A 95 1.69 14.28 -3.90
CA GLN A 95 2.92 14.48 -3.13
C GLN A 95 2.66 14.45 -1.63
N SER A 96 1.57 15.08 -1.17
CA SER A 96 1.13 15.05 0.22
C SER A 96 0.82 13.62 0.69
N ARG A 97 0.07 12.87 -0.11
CA ARG A 97 -0.25 11.46 0.18
C ARG A 97 1.00 10.57 0.18
N LEU A 98 1.91 10.79 -0.75
CA LEU A 98 3.18 10.06 -0.82
C LEU A 98 3.98 10.27 0.46
N LYS A 99 4.16 11.53 0.86
CA LYS A 99 4.85 11.91 2.10
C LYS A 99 4.18 11.28 3.32
N SER A 100 2.86 11.38 3.43
CA SER A 100 2.09 10.78 4.53
C SER A 100 2.26 9.25 4.60
N ASN A 101 2.29 8.56 3.45
CA ASN A 101 2.49 7.11 3.42
C ASN A 101 3.94 6.73 3.78
N ILE A 102 4.93 7.53 3.38
CA ILE A 102 6.33 7.33 3.76
C ILE A 102 6.48 7.49 5.27
N ASP A 103 5.94 8.57 5.83
CA ASP A 103 6.00 8.83 7.27
C ASP A 103 5.28 7.73 8.07
N PHE A 104 4.11 7.28 7.60
CA PHE A 104 3.39 6.15 8.20
C PHE A 104 4.19 4.84 8.12
N PHE A 105 4.86 4.56 7.00
CA PHE A 105 5.74 3.39 6.88
C PHE A 105 6.86 3.45 7.92
N LEU A 106 7.55 4.59 8.02
CA LEU A 106 8.67 4.79 8.94
C LEU A 106 8.24 4.70 10.40
N GLU A 107 7.07 5.23 10.75
CA GLU A 107 6.46 5.07 12.07
C GLU A 107 6.28 3.58 12.42
N LYS A 108 5.74 2.78 11.50
CA LYS A 108 5.53 1.34 11.73
C LYS A 108 6.84 0.54 11.72
N PHE A 109 7.82 0.95 10.92
CA PHE A 109 9.16 0.38 10.94
C PHE A 109 9.81 0.60 12.31
N ASN A 110 9.83 1.86 12.78
CA ASN A 110 10.39 2.24 14.08
C ASN A 110 9.65 1.56 15.24
N SER A 111 8.32 1.46 15.18
CA SER A 111 7.52 0.74 16.17
C SER A 111 7.91 -0.75 16.24
N THR A 112 8.05 -1.41 15.08
CA THR A 112 8.45 -2.82 15.00
C THR A 112 9.89 -3.03 15.49
N HIS A 113 10.79 -2.13 15.11
CA HIS A 113 12.18 -2.13 15.55
C HIS A 113 12.27 -1.98 17.08
N ASN A 114 11.67 -0.93 17.64
CA ASN A 114 11.62 -0.68 19.08
C ASN A 114 11.03 -1.86 19.85
N PHE A 115 9.97 -2.48 19.32
CA PHE A 115 9.38 -3.66 19.93
C PHE A 115 10.39 -4.81 20.00
N ARG A 116 11.13 -5.07 18.91
CA ARG A 116 12.13 -6.14 18.86
C ARG A 116 13.36 -5.86 19.70
N GLU A 117 13.79 -4.62 19.74
CA GLU A 117 14.88 -4.17 20.61
C GLU A 117 14.60 -4.47 22.09
N ARG A 118 13.33 -4.40 22.52
CA ARG A 118 12.91 -4.69 23.92
C ARG A 118 12.55 -6.16 24.17
N HIS A 119 12.41 -6.97 23.12
CA HIS A 119 11.94 -8.35 23.22
C HIS A 119 12.91 -9.28 22.47
N GLU A 120 14.18 -9.26 22.90
CA GLU A 120 15.17 -10.20 22.41
C GLU A 120 14.72 -11.64 22.65
N LYS A 121 14.98 -12.49 21.67
CA LYS A 121 14.72 -13.92 21.75
C LYS A 121 15.81 -14.68 21.04
N LYS A 122 15.99 -15.95 21.40
CA LYS A 122 16.93 -16.85 20.74
C LYS A 122 16.76 -16.80 19.21
N GLY A 123 17.83 -16.46 18.50
CA GLY A 123 17.85 -16.36 17.03
C GLY A 123 17.44 -15.01 16.46
N PHE A 124 17.07 -14.04 17.30
CA PHE A 124 16.84 -12.65 16.94
C PHE A 124 17.40 -11.74 18.05
N GLU A 125 18.70 -11.49 18.00
CA GLU A 125 19.42 -10.63 18.93
C GLU A 125 19.33 -9.14 18.53
N LYS A 126 19.51 -8.20 19.47
CA LYS A 126 19.50 -6.76 19.16
C LYS A 126 20.60 -6.36 18.18
N GLN A 127 21.75 -7.03 18.21
CA GLN A 127 22.90 -6.73 17.35
C GLN A 127 22.59 -6.87 15.84
N ILE A 128 21.65 -7.75 15.48
CA ILE A 128 21.27 -7.95 14.07
C ILE A 128 20.23 -6.93 13.59
N LEU A 129 19.72 -6.04 14.45
CA LEU A 129 18.76 -5.02 14.02
C LEU A 129 19.42 -4.01 13.07
N PRO A 130 18.68 -3.52 12.06
CA PRO A 130 19.17 -2.48 11.16
C PRO A 130 19.30 -1.13 11.88
N ASN A 131 20.20 -0.28 11.40
CA ASN A 131 20.31 1.10 11.88
C ASN A 131 19.07 1.91 11.45
N LYS A 132 18.37 2.56 12.40
CA LYS A 132 17.13 3.31 12.14
C LYS A 132 17.37 4.55 11.28
N ALA A 133 18.40 5.32 11.60
CA ALA A 133 18.69 6.60 10.93
C ALA A 133 19.15 6.36 9.49
N GLU A 134 19.99 5.34 9.30
CA GLU A 134 20.40 4.88 7.97
C GLU A 134 19.19 4.44 7.15
N PHE A 135 18.31 3.59 7.72
CA PHE A 135 17.14 3.10 7.02
C PHE A 135 16.19 4.23 6.63
N GLU A 136 15.93 5.19 7.53
CA GLU A 136 15.05 6.32 7.25
C GLU A 136 15.60 7.17 6.09
N THR A 137 16.89 7.48 6.11
CA THR A 137 17.55 8.24 5.05
C THR A 137 17.47 7.50 3.72
N PHE A 138 17.85 6.21 3.73
CA PHE A 138 17.76 5.33 2.56
C PHE A 138 16.33 5.27 1.99
N PHE A 139 15.33 5.01 2.83
CA PHE A 139 13.96 4.77 2.38
C PHE A 139 13.32 6.03 1.79
N ARG A 140 13.57 7.20 2.40
CA ARG A 140 13.12 8.49 1.86
C ARG A 140 13.75 8.78 0.51
N LEU A 141 15.04 8.49 0.31
CA LEU A 141 15.72 8.67 -0.98
C LEU A 141 15.25 7.66 -2.04
N ALA A 142 15.06 6.40 -1.64
CA ALA A 142 14.60 5.34 -2.52
C ALA A 142 13.24 5.68 -3.13
N ILE A 143 12.27 6.09 -2.31
CA ILE A 143 10.90 6.39 -2.75
C ILE A 143 10.75 7.84 -3.24
N GLY A 144 11.34 8.82 -2.54
CA GLY A 144 11.11 10.25 -2.79
C GLY A 144 11.89 10.87 -3.93
N GLY A 145 12.87 10.17 -4.52
CA GLY A 145 13.67 10.72 -5.62
C GLY A 145 12.92 10.88 -6.95
N GLU A 146 13.44 11.74 -7.84
CA GLU A 146 12.82 12.11 -9.13
C GLU A 146 13.27 11.27 -10.34
N ALA A 147 13.91 10.11 -10.10
CA ALA A 147 14.46 9.29 -11.19
C ALA A 147 13.37 8.71 -12.13
N PRO A 148 13.65 8.55 -13.43
CA PRO A 148 12.72 7.95 -14.39
C PRO A 148 12.33 6.52 -13.96
N GLY A 149 11.03 6.22 -13.98
CA GLY A 149 10.48 4.94 -13.50
C GLY A 149 10.00 4.95 -12.05
N LYS A 150 10.42 5.91 -11.22
CA LYS A 150 9.95 6.04 -9.82
C LYS A 150 8.49 6.49 -9.70
N LEU A 151 7.98 7.25 -10.68
CA LEU A 151 6.59 7.74 -10.62
C LEU A 151 5.57 6.60 -10.52
N ALA A 152 5.69 5.56 -11.36
CA ALA A 152 4.77 4.42 -11.33
C ALA A 152 4.80 3.67 -9.99
N MET A 153 5.97 3.63 -9.36
CA MET A 153 6.18 3.05 -8.03
C MET A 153 5.56 3.88 -6.92
N GLN A 154 5.82 5.20 -6.93
CA GLN A 154 5.24 6.15 -5.97
C GLN A 154 3.70 6.14 -6.08
N MET A 155 3.15 6.12 -7.29
CA MET A 155 1.70 6.00 -7.53
C MET A 155 1.11 4.73 -6.91
N ARG A 156 1.80 3.59 -7.06
CA ARG A 156 1.37 2.34 -6.42
C ARG A 156 1.49 2.40 -4.91
N PHE A 157 2.59 2.92 -4.38
CA PHE A 157 2.78 3.07 -2.94
C PHE A 157 1.71 3.96 -2.30
N CYS A 158 1.28 5.02 -3.00
CA CYS A 158 0.16 5.88 -2.58
C CYS A 158 -1.20 5.16 -2.60
N ALA A 159 -1.42 4.25 -3.55
CA ALA A 159 -2.67 3.53 -3.73
C ALA A 159 -2.85 2.34 -2.74
N VAL A 160 -1.79 1.97 -2.02
CA VAL A 160 -1.80 0.82 -1.12
C VAL A 160 -2.52 1.14 0.20
N GLN A 161 -3.25 0.16 0.73
CA GLN A 161 -3.92 0.25 2.02
C GLN A 161 -2.92 0.32 3.19
N CYS A 162 -3.28 1.06 4.25
CA CYS A 162 -2.45 1.22 5.44
C CYS A 162 -1.99 -0.12 6.05
N ASP A 163 -2.84 -1.13 6.02
CA ASP A 163 -2.49 -2.46 6.56
C ASP A 163 -1.36 -3.14 5.80
N THR A 164 -1.28 -2.95 4.48
CA THR A 164 -0.19 -3.47 3.65
C THR A 164 1.10 -2.69 3.91
N ILE A 165 1.02 -1.36 4.06
CA ILE A 165 2.17 -0.53 4.45
C ILE A 165 2.73 -0.98 5.80
N ARG A 166 1.86 -1.18 6.80
CA ARG A 166 2.24 -1.67 8.13
C ARG A 166 2.93 -3.03 8.07
N ARG A 167 2.36 -3.98 7.31
CA ARG A 167 2.96 -5.32 7.11
C ARG A 167 4.31 -5.22 6.40
N SER A 168 4.40 -4.35 5.41
CA SER A 168 5.62 -4.10 4.64
C SER A 168 6.75 -3.54 5.50
N ALA A 169 6.45 -2.55 6.33
CA ALA A 169 7.38 -1.97 7.29
C ALA A 169 7.88 -3.00 8.31
N ALA A 170 6.98 -3.82 8.86
CA ALA A 170 7.37 -4.90 9.77
C ALA A 170 8.26 -5.94 9.08
N SER A 171 7.91 -6.37 7.86
CA SER A 171 8.72 -7.31 7.08
C SER A 171 10.10 -6.75 6.74
N ALA A 172 10.22 -5.44 6.48
CA ALA A 172 11.51 -4.80 6.21
C ALA A 172 12.46 -4.92 7.40
N VAL A 173 11.99 -4.71 8.64
CA VAL A 173 12.81 -4.90 9.86
C VAL A 173 13.36 -6.32 9.92
N PHE A 174 12.50 -7.33 9.75
CA PHE A 174 12.93 -8.73 9.81
C PHE A 174 13.89 -9.08 8.68
N PHE A 175 13.64 -8.59 7.48
CA PHE A 175 14.44 -8.92 6.31
C PHE A 175 15.83 -8.29 6.38
N LEU A 176 15.93 -7.02 6.77
CA LEU A 176 17.23 -6.38 6.96
C LEU A 176 18.01 -7.03 8.11
N ALA A 177 17.33 -7.44 9.18
CA ALA A 177 17.97 -8.19 10.25
C ALA A 177 18.49 -9.57 9.80
N PHE A 178 17.74 -10.25 8.92
CA PHE A 178 18.20 -11.47 8.29
C PHE A 178 19.45 -11.26 7.42
N LEU A 179 19.50 -10.19 6.63
CA LEU A 179 20.69 -9.87 5.84
C LEU A 179 21.90 -9.58 6.73
N LYS A 180 21.70 -8.79 7.81
CA LYS A 180 22.77 -8.47 8.76
C LYS A 180 23.30 -9.73 9.45
N LYS A 181 22.38 -10.62 9.86
CA LYS A 181 22.74 -11.93 10.41
C LYS A 181 23.60 -12.75 9.44
N ARG A 182 23.20 -12.85 8.16
CA ARG A 182 23.98 -13.58 7.16
C ARG A 182 25.37 -12.99 6.94
N GLU A 183 25.49 -11.67 6.96
CA GLU A 183 26.79 -11.01 6.84
C GLU A 183 27.69 -11.37 8.03
N LEU A 184 27.15 -11.30 9.25
CA LEU A 184 27.88 -11.69 10.46
C LEU A 184 28.30 -13.17 10.45
N GLU A 185 27.45 -14.08 9.96
CA GLU A 185 27.76 -15.51 9.85
C GLU A 185 28.80 -15.83 8.77
N ASN A 186 28.90 -15.01 7.71
CA ASN A 186 29.88 -15.19 6.64
C ASN A 186 31.23 -14.52 6.94
N THR A 187 31.28 -13.65 7.96
CA THR A 187 32.48 -12.92 8.35
C THR A 187 33.18 -13.67 9.48
N ASP A 188 33.80 -14.81 9.16
CA ASP A 188 34.63 -15.61 10.09
C ASP A 188 35.92 -14.88 10.58
N VAL A 189 36.08 -13.59 10.25
CA VAL A 189 37.24 -12.78 10.61
C VAL A 189 36.83 -11.76 11.67
N VAL A 190 37.45 -11.89 12.85
CA VAL A 190 37.38 -11.00 14.01
C VAL A 190 37.87 -9.60 13.64
N THR A 191 37.04 -8.85 12.94
CA THR A 191 37.12 -7.39 12.90
C THR A 191 35.88 -6.89 13.61
N PRO A 192 36.01 -5.97 14.59
CA PRO A 192 34.84 -5.36 15.20
C PRO A 192 34.05 -4.72 14.06
N VAL A 193 32.85 -5.22 13.81
CA VAL A 193 31.91 -4.65 12.86
C VAL A 193 31.53 -3.29 13.44
N ALA A 194 32.36 -2.28 13.14
CA ALA A 194 31.89 -0.91 13.12
C ALA A 194 30.61 -0.95 12.30
N ASP A 195 29.52 -0.41 12.83
CA ASP A 195 28.28 -0.22 12.08
C ASP A 195 28.67 0.38 10.73
N SER A 196 28.69 -0.47 9.70
CA SER A 196 29.27 -0.12 8.42
C SER A 196 28.29 0.84 7.79
N GLU A 197 28.64 2.13 7.81
CA GLU A 197 27.84 3.16 7.17
C GLU A 197 27.51 2.71 5.73
N GLY A 198 26.22 2.67 5.41
CA GLY A 198 25.75 2.23 4.10
C GLY A 198 25.50 0.73 3.95
N PHE A 199 25.52 -0.08 5.02
CA PHE A 199 25.08 -1.48 5.01
C PHE A 199 23.74 -1.67 4.27
N ILE A 200 22.72 -0.89 4.63
CA ILE A 200 21.36 -1.04 4.07
C ILE A 200 21.38 -0.74 2.58
N THR A 201 22.00 0.37 2.18
CA THR A 201 22.11 0.77 0.78
C THR A 201 22.84 -0.30 -0.02
N LYS A 202 24.01 -0.74 0.45
CA LYS A 202 24.82 -1.79 -0.18
C LYS A 202 24.03 -3.09 -0.35
N GLN A 203 23.39 -3.59 0.70
CA GLN A 203 22.62 -4.84 0.65
C GLN A 203 21.44 -4.76 -0.32
N ILE A 204 20.75 -3.62 -0.38
CA ILE A 204 19.63 -3.43 -1.30
C ILE A 204 20.10 -3.32 -2.75
N GLU A 205 21.19 -2.60 -3.01
CA GLU A 205 21.81 -2.50 -4.34
C GLU A 205 22.34 -3.85 -4.83
N GLU A 206 23.07 -4.58 -3.98
CA GLU A 206 23.55 -5.94 -4.27
C GLU A 206 22.39 -6.89 -4.55
N LEU A 207 21.31 -6.81 -3.77
CA LEU A 207 20.11 -7.61 -4.00
C LEU A 207 19.43 -7.23 -5.32
N SER A 208 19.37 -5.94 -5.66
CA SER A 208 18.78 -5.45 -6.90
C SER A 208 19.52 -5.96 -8.14
N ALA A 209 20.86 -6.00 -8.07
CA ALA A 209 21.75 -6.47 -9.14
C ALA A 209 21.72 -8.00 -9.35
N LYS A 210 21.18 -8.78 -8.40
CA LYS A 210 21.13 -10.24 -8.51
C LYS A 210 20.10 -10.70 -9.55
N PRO A 211 20.35 -11.84 -10.21
CA PRO A 211 19.36 -12.44 -11.10
C PRO A 211 18.14 -12.95 -10.32
N ILE A 212 17.02 -13.08 -11.03
CA ILE A 212 15.70 -13.42 -10.47
C ILE A 212 15.74 -14.69 -9.59
N HIS A 213 16.46 -15.73 -10.01
CA HIS A 213 16.56 -16.98 -9.26
C HIS A 213 17.27 -16.80 -7.91
N MET A 214 18.37 -16.03 -7.87
CA MET A 214 19.09 -15.70 -6.64
C MET A 214 18.23 -14.85 -5.69
N LYS A 215 17.46 -13.89 -6.22
CA LYS A 215 16.48 -13.12 -5.43
C LYS A 215 15.44 -14.06 -4.80
N ALA A 216 14.90 -15.00 -5.57
CA ALA A 216 13.95 -15.98 -5.08
C ALA A 216 14.54 -16.89 -3.99
N GLU A 217 15.78 -17.35 -4.15
CA GLU A 217 16.51 -18.14 -3.15
C GLU A 217 16.70 -17.36 -1.85
N ILE A 218 17.13 -16.09 -1.90
CA ILE A 218 17.29 -15.24 -0.72
C ILE A 218 15.95 -15.07 0.02
N ILE A 219 14.85 -14.87 -0.71
CA ILE A 219 13.51 -14.76 -0.13
C ILE A 219 13.07 -16.08 0.52
N VAL A 220 13.41 -17.22 -0.08
CA VAL A 220 13.15 -18.55 0.51
C VAL A 220 13.99 -18.79 1.76
N SER A 221 15.27 -18.42 1.75
CA SER A 221 16.12 -18.50 2.95
C SER A 221 15.60 -17.60 4.07
N PHE A 222 15.15 -16.39 3.73
CA PHE A 222 14.46 -15.52 4.68
C PHE A 222 13.19 -16.16 5.22
N TYR A 223 12.37 -16.78 4.36
CA TYR A 223 11.16 -17.50 4.78
C TYR A 223 11.50 -18.58 5.82
N GLN A 224 12.51 -19.41 5.54
CA GLN A 224 12.94 -20.49 6.42
C GLN A 224 13.51 -19.95 7.74
N TRP A 225 14.38 -18.94 7.69
CA TRP A 225 14.91 -18.31 8.90
C TRP A 225 13.79 -17.69 9.74
N TYR A 226 12.89 -16.93 9.11
CA TYR A 226 11.78 -16.28 9.81
C TYR A 226 10.86 -17.32 10.45
N GLU A 227 10.66 -18.48 9.81
CA GLU A 227 9.87 -19.58 10.36
C GLU A 227 10.41 -20.10 11.69
N LEU A 228 11.74 -20.18 11.82
CA LEU A 228 12.44 -20.68 13.01
C LEU A 228 12.40 -19.72 14.19
N LEU A 229 12.19 -18.41 13.96
CA LEU A 229 12.10 -17.45 15.05
C LEU A 229 10.91 -17.79 15.98
N GLU A 230 11.07 -17.59 17.27
CA GLU A 230 9.92 -17.69 18.15
C GLU A 230 8.94 -16.52 17.94
N PRO A 231 7.61 -16.76 17.95
CA PRO A 231 6.64 -15.69 18.06
C PRO A 231 6.92 -14.86 19.32
N ALA A 232 6.82 -13.54 19.19
CA ALA A 232 7.03 -12.65 20.33
C ALA A 232 5.98 -12.89 21.43
N ARG A 233 4.76 -13.27 21.04
CA ARG A 233 3.66 -13.65 21.92
C ARG A 233 2.95 -14.87 21.35
N ALA A 234 2.61 -15.83 22.19
CA ALA A 234 1.64 -16.87 21.87
C ALA A 234 0.26 -16.37 22.32
N SER A 235 -0.71 -16.32 21.41
CA SER A 235 -2.09 -15.98 21.79
C SER A 235 -2.67 -17.12 22.66
N PRO A 236 -3.37 -16.81 23.77
CA PRO A 236 -4.08 -17.80 24.57
C PRO A 236 -5.01 -18.70 23.74
N LEU A 237 -5.69 -18.12 22.74
CA LEU A 237 -6.56 -18.86 21.80
C LEU A 237 -5.78 -19.90 20.98
N LYS A 238 -4.53 -19.58 20.64
CA LYS A 238 -3.66 -20.48 19.89
C LYS A 238 -3.14 -21.61 20.78
N LEU A 239 -2.88 -21.35 22.06
CA LEU A 239 -2.54 -22.38 23.04
C LEU A 239 -3.70 -23.36 23.22
N LEU A 240 -4.92 -22.83 23.40
CA LEU A 240 -6.16 -23.63 23.46
C LEU A 240 -6.34 -24.48 22.20
N SER A 241 -6.23 -23.88 21.01
CA SER A 241 -6.36 -24.59 19.73
C SER A 241 -5.27 -25.65 19.49
N CYS A 242 -4.18 -25.61 20.28
CA CYS A 242 -3.10 -26.58 20.23
C CYS A 242 -3.17 -27.60 21.38
N ASN A 243 -4.27 -27.65 22.15
CA ASN A 243 -4.39 -28.47 23.36
C ASN A 243 -3.21 -28.27 24.33
N TYR A 244 -2.78 -27.02 24.49
CA TYR A 244 -1.63 -26.64 25.32
C TYR A 244 -0.29 -27.29 24.93
N VAL A 245 -0.19 -27.90 23.75
CA VAL A 245 1.09 -28.37 23.21
C VAL A 245 1.91 -27.15 22.80
N GLU A 246 2.78 -26.69 23.71
CA GLU A 246 3.57 -25.46 23.53
C GLU A 246 4.39 -25.47 22.24
N ALA A 247 5.02 -26.62 21.92
CA ALA A 247 5.80 -26.78 20.70
C ALA A 247 5.00 -26.48 19.42
N ARG A 248 3.69 -26.78 19.42
CA ARG A 248 2.77 -26.49 18.31
C ARG A 248 2.31 -25.04 18.33
N ALA A 249 1.95 -24.52 19.50
CA ALA A 249 1.50 -23.14 19.67
C ALA A 249 2.60 -22.12 19.31
N ARG A 250 3.88 -22.46 19.55
CA ARG A 250 5.05 -21.65 19.20
C ARG A 250 5.36 -21.65 17.69
N ARG A 251 4.78 -22.54 16.86
CA ARG A 251 5.05 -22.53 15.41
C ARG A 251 4.26 -21.46 14.69
N LYS A 252 4.88 -20.74 13.75
CA LYS A 252 4.14 -19.78 12.90
C LYS A 252 3.24 -20.51 11.91
N GLU A 253 2.01 -20.03 11.76
CA GLU A 253 1.06 -20.54 10.77
C GLU A 253 1.49 -20.12 9.36
N ASN A 254 1.17 -20.95 8.37
CA ASN A 254 1.51 -20.64 6.97
C ASN A 254 0.84 -19.34 6.50
N THR A 255 -0.38 -19.07 6.94
CA THR A 255 -1.11 -17.82 6.66
C THR A 255 -0.31 -16.60 7.14
N THR A 256 0.28 -16.68 8.34
CA THR A 256 1.19 -15.65 8.88
C THR A 256 2.45 -15.54 8.03
N MET A 257 3.09 -16.67 7.71
CA MET A 257 4.31 -16.69 6.89
C MET A 257 4.10 -16.06 5.52
N ILE A 258 3.04 -16.45 4.81
CA ILE A 258 2.67 -15.88 3.50
C ILE A 258 2.37 -14.39 3.63
N THR A 259 1.75 -13.95 4.72
CA THR A 259 1.49 -12.53 4.98
C THR A 259 2.79 -11.73 5.12
N VAL A 260 3.78 -12.27 5.82
CA VAL A 260 5.11 -11.64 5.95
C VAL A 260 5.80 -11.55 4.60
N ILE A 261 5.74 -12.60 3.77
CA ILE A 261 6.28 -12.56 2.41
C ILE A 261 5.57 -11.53 1.55
N ARG A 262 4.23 -11.41 1.60
CA ARG A 262 3.52 -10.34 0.89
C ARG A 262 4.01 -8.95 1.29
N GLY A 263 4.21 -8.72 2.59
CA GLY A 263 4.80 -7.46 3.09
C GLY A 263 6.22 -7.22 2.57
N LEU A 264 7.04 -8.28 2.53
CA LEU A 264 8.40 -8.21 2.01
C LEU A 264 8.42 -7.85 0.52
N LEU A 265 7.61 -8.54 -0.29
CA LEU A 265 7.53 -8.23 -1.73
C LEU A 265 7.03 -6.82 -1.98
N HIS A 266 6.06 -6.35 -1.19
CA HIS A 266 5.64 -4.95 -1.25
C HIS A 266 6.81 -4.00 -0.96
N PHE A 267 7.60 -4.25 0.09
CA PHE A 267 8.78 -3.45 0.43
C PHE A 267 9.79 -3.44 -0.72
N LEU A 268 10.21 -4.62 -1.19
CA LEU A 268 11.20 -4.76 -2.26
C LEU A 268 10.74 -4.11 -3.57
N SER A 269 9.44 -4.18 -3.89
CA SER A 269 8.90 -3.49 -5.06
C SER A 269 8.84 -1.96 -4.87
N SER A 270 8.68 -1.48 -3.63
CA SER A 270 8.65 -0.05 -3.30
C SER A 270 10.05 0.58 -3.31
N VAL A 271 11.11 -0.22 -3.23
CA VAL A 271 12.51 0.24 -3.34
C VAL A 271 13.19 -0.23 -4.64
N ASN A 272 12.40 -0.65 -5.63
CA ASN A 272 12.86 -1.06 -6.96
C ASN A 272 13.83 -2.25 -7.01
N VAL A 273 13.74 -3.16 -6.05
CA VAL A 273 14.53 -4.40 -6.06
C VAL A 273 13.88 -5.48 -6.91
N ILE A 274 12.55 -5.56 -6.89
CA ILE A 274 11.77 -6.50 -7.70
C ILE A 274 10.77 -5.74 -8.57
N GLU A 275 10.46 -6.31 -9.73
CA GLU A 275 9.52 -5.75 -10.67
C GLU A 275 8.10 -5.66 -10.09
N MET A 276 7.43 -4.56 -10.39
CA MET A 276 6.07 -4.27 -9.94
C MET A 276 5.03 -5.20 -10.59
N SER A 277 4.72 -6.31 -9.92
CA SER A 277 3.67 -7.24 -10.38
C SER A 277 2.25 -6.82 -9.96
N SER A 278 1.23 -7.24 -10.71
CA SER A 278 -0.17 -7.12 -10.31
C SER A 278 -0.87 -8.48 -10.35
N PHE A 279 -2.02 -8.62 -9.67
CA PHE A 279 -2.81 -9.86 -9.77
C PHE A 279 -3.30 -10.13 -11.19
N LYS A 280 -3.61 -9.07 -11.96
CA LYS A 280 -4.06 -9.16 -13.35
C LYS A 280 -2.90 -9.40 -14.33
N SER A 281 -1.67 -9.07 -13.93
CA SER A 281 -0.46 -9.17 -14.75
C SER A 281 0.76 -9.53 -13.87
N PRO A 282 0.89 -10.81 -13.46
CA PRO A 282 2.02 -11.26 -12.67
C PRO A 282 3.28 -11.37 -13.54
N THR A 283 4.37 -10.73 -13.11
CA THR A 283 5.69 -10.76 -13.77
C THR A 283 6.34 -12.14 -13.63
N ALA A 284 7.30 -12.45 -14.51
CA ALA A 284 8.07 -13.70 -14.42
C ALA A 284 8.80 -13.81 -13.07
N GLU A 285 9.36 -12.69 -12.58
CA GLU A 285 10.00 -12.60 -11.27
C GLU A 285 9.04 -12.93 -10.13
N SER A 286 7.86 -12.31 -10.10
CA SER A 286 6.85 -12.59 -9.07
C SER A 286 6.37 -14.04 -9.10
N LYS A 287 6.15 -14.62 -10.30
CA LYS A 287 5.76 -16.03 -10.46
C LYS A 287 6.82 -16.97 -9.89
N LEU A 288 8.10 -16.75 -10.21
CA LEU A 288 9.20 -17.59 -9.72
C LEU A 288 9.30 -17.52 -8.20
N ILE A 289 9.31 -16.31 -7.62
CA ILE A 289 9.38 -16.12 -6.17
C ILE A 289 8.21 -16.84 -5.47
N TRP A 290 6.98 -16.65 -5.97
CA TRP A 290 5.81 -17.31 -5.37
C TRP A 290 5.84 -18.83 -5.51
N HIS A 291 6.34 -19.35 -6.63
CA HIS A 291 6.53 -20.78 -6.82
C HIS A 291 7.51 -21.34 -5.78
N SER A 292 8.69 -20.73 -5.64
CA SER A 292 9.74 -21.17 -4.71
C SER A 292 9.28 -21.08 -3.24
N VAL A 293 8.59 -20.00 -2.85
CA VAL A 293 8.02 -19.85 -1.49
C VAL A 293 6.97 -20.92 -1.20
N ARG A 294 6.09 -21.23 -2.16
CA ARG A 294 5.08 -22.30 -2.00
C ARG A 294 5.74 -23.67 -1.89
N GLN A 295 6.78 -23.94 -2.65
CA GLN A 295 7.54 -25.18 -2.56
C GLN A 295 8.19 -25.33 -1.18
N ALA A 296 8.85 -24.28 -0.67
CA ALA A 296 9.42 -24.26 0.68
C ALA A 296 8.36 -24.46 1.77
N SER A 297 7.20 -23.81 1.64
CA SER A 297 6.08 -23.96 2.57
C SER A 297 5.53 -25.39 2.62
N ARG A 298 5.40 -26.07 1.47
CA ARG A 298 4.95 -27.47 1.39
C ARG A 298 5.91 -28.42 2.10
N LEU A 299 7.22 -28.21 1.96
CA LEU A 299 8.23 -29.00 2.66
C LEU A 299 8.14 -28.78 4.18
N GLY A 300 7.98 -27.52 4.62
CA GLY A 300 7.83 -27.18 6.04
C GLY A 300 6.54 -27.70 6.69
N THR A 301 5.43 -27.78 5.96
CA THR A 301 4.14 -28.28 6.52
C THR A 301 4.17 -29.72 6.98
N ARG A 302 4.96 -30.58 6.32
CA ARG A 302 5.09 -31.99 6.73
C ARG A 302 5.69 -32.11 8.14
N VAL A 303 6.51 -31.14 8.54
CA VAL A 303 7.17 -31.11 9.85
C VAL A 303 6.27 -30.54 10.95
N LYS A 304 5.19 -29.82 10.61
CA LYS A 304 4.32 -29.07 11.55
C LYS A 304 3.11 -29.82 12.10
N GLY A 305 2.87 -31.06 11.67
CA GLY A 305 1.72 -31.84 12.13
C GLY A 305 0.37 -31.31 11.63
N GLY A 306 0.34 -30.63 10.47
CA GLY A 306 -0.88 -30.18 9.81
C GLY A 306 -1.44 -28.82 10.26
N THR A 307 -2.61 -28.48 9.74
CA THR A 307 -3.30 -27.19 9.99
C THR A 307 -3.97 -27.19 11.37
N ILE A 308 -3.84 -26.08 12.12
CA ILE A 308 -4.57 -25.90 13.38
C ILE A 308 -6.02 -25.54 13.01
N ASN A 309 -6.99 -26.36 13.41
CA ASN A 309 -8.40 -26.11 13.12
C ASN A 309 -9.01 -25.32 14.29
N GLN A 310 -9.09 -23.99 14.14
CA GLN A 310 -9.63 -23.10 15.18
C GLN A 310 -11.12 -23.31 15.46
N LYS A 311 -11.85 -24.02 14.58
CA LYS A 311 -13.26 -24.38 14.79
C LYS A 311 -13.49 -25.40 15.91
N ILE A 312 -12.43 -26.04 16.42
CA ILE A 312 -12.55 -27.03 17.51
C ILE A 312 -12.72 -26.33 18.88
N CYS A 313 -12.35 -25.05 19.01
CA CYS A 313 -12.52 -24.29 20.25
C CYS A 313 -13.96 -23.81 20.53
N SER A 314 -14.93 -24.05 19.62
CA SER A 314 -16.32 -23.67 19.84
C SER A 314 -17.22 -24.82 20.32
N LEU A 315 -16.65 -25.95 20.74
CA LEU A 315 -17.40 -27.16 21.13
C LEU A 315 -17.00 -27.73 22.51
N SER A 316 -16.51 -26.91 23.43
CA SER A 316 -16.26 -27.35 24.82
C SER A 316 -16.90 -26.42 25.84
N SER A 317 -18.17 -26.11 25.60
CA SER A 317 -19.08 -25.53 26.59
C SER A 317 -20.40 -26.28 26.49
N GLU A 318 -20.36 -27.55 26.89
CA GLU A 318 -21.50 -28.32 27.38
C GLU A 318 -21.11 -28.87 28.75
#